data_AF-A0A3B4VS21-F1
#
_entry.id   AF-A0A3B4VS21-F1
#
_cell.length_a   1.000
_cell.length_b   1.000
_cell.length_c   1.000
_cell.angle_alpha   90.00
_cell.angle_beta   90.00
_cell.angle_gamma   90.00
#
_symmetry.space_group_name_H-M   'P 1'
#
loop_
_entity.id
_entity.type
_entity.pdbx_description
1 polymer ?
#
loop_
_entity_poly.entity_id
_entity_poly.type
_entity_poly.pdbx_seq_one_letter_code
_entity_poly.pdbx_strand_id
1 'polypeptide(L)'
;QNICVKMLQEGYHRSFSEVFSLLKSEQEWREAAEPGSALRLQTPLEEQSDKLETMRRHLNRAEEAERIGSWSMVCEQRLLLARYFTAPEDLWLSLHFYHSCFKMKQHGIKLIQESPVHLAGELQQAMHQAELCVKQAEEGGWLDSAGRPLKLQACQTLWGIYNQLADAPLDAANYEEALKLLHKGYNIATESEDKQIQGEATYRLGAAYQRAGDHDTAKKVRVCVCVCVCVCVCVCVCVCVCVCVH
;
A
#
# COMPACT_ATOMS: atom_id res chain seq x y z
N GLN A 1 -10.80 -23.96 -14.48
CA GLN A 1 -12.01 -23.21 -14.91
C GLN A 1 -11.67 -21.73 -14.80
N ASN A 2 -11.94 -20.92 -15.84
CA ASN A 2 -11.51 -19.52 -15.89
C ASN A 2 -12.21 -18.70 -14.78
N ILE A 3 -11.44 -18.00 -13.95
CA ILE A 3 -11.92 -17.22 -12.79
C ILE A 3 -12.97 -16.17 -13.21
N CYS A 4 -12.75 -15.49 -14.34
CA CYS A 4 -13.67 -14.49 -14.86
C CYS A 4 -15.04 -15.09 -15.21
N VAL A 5 -15.05 -16.30 -15.79
CA VAL A 5 -16.30 -17.02 -16.08
C VAL A 5 -17.05 -17.35 -14.80
N LYS A 6 -16.34 -17.81 -13.77
CA LYS A 6 -16.93 -18.12 -12.46
C LYS A 6 -17.56 -16.87 -11.81
N MET A 7 -16.88 -15.73 -11.86
CA MET A 7 -17.39 -14.47 -11.32
C MET A 7 -18.69 -14.04 -12.01
N LEU A 8 -18.76 -14.15 -13.34
CA LEU A 8 -19.97 -13.83 -14.09
C LEU A 8 -21.12 -14.79 -13.79
N GLN A 9 -20.84 -16.09 -13.69
CA GLN A 9 -21.85 -17.10 -13.32
C GLN A 9 -22.42 -16.89 -11.92
N GLU A 10 -21.59 -16.43 -10.98
CA GLU A 10 -21.99 -16.09 -9.62
C GLU A 10 -22.61 -14.68 -9.50
N GLY A 11 -22.66 -13.91 -10.59
CA GLY A 11 -23.30 -12.59 -10.65
C GLY A 11 -22.42 -11.41 -10.19
N TYR A 12 -21.11 -11.59 -10.03
CA TYR A 12 -20.15 -10.55 -9.61
C TYR A 12 -19.60 -9.75 -10.81
N HIS A 13 -20.49 -9.02 -11.49
CA HIS A 13 -20.18 -8.29 -12.71
C HIS A 13 -19.24 -7.10 -12.50
N ARG A 14 -19.29 -6.42 -11.34
CA ARG A 14 -18.38 -5.30 -11.04
C ARG A 14 -16.98 -5.80 -10.74
N SER A 15 -16.90 -6.84 -9.91
CA SER A 15 -15.66 -7.54 -9.58
C SER A 15 -15.00 -8.08 -10.85
N PHE A 16 -15.78 -8.71 -11.74
CA PHE A 16 -15.30 -9.15 -13.05
C PHE A 16 -14.75 -7.99 -13.87
N SER A 17 -15.49 -6.89 -13.98
CA SER A 17 -15.09 -5.73 -14.79
C SER A 17 -13.77 -5.14 -14.30
N GLU A 18 -13.57 -5.09 -12.99
CA GLU A 18 -12.34 -4.61 -12.37
C GLU A 18 -11.15 -5.54 -12.67
N VAL A 19 -11.29 -6.86 -12.43
CA VAL A 19 -10.24 -7.85 -12.75
C VAL A 19 -9.89 -7.83 -14.24
N PHE A 20 -10.90 -7.82 -15.10
CA PHE A 20 -10.71 -7.80 -16.54
C PHE A 20 -9.96 -6.55 -17.01
N SER A 21 -10.28 -5.39 -16.43
CA SER A 21 -9.59 -4.15 -16.75
C SER A 21 -8.13 -4.17 -16.32
N LEU A 22 -7.82 -4.72 -15.14
CA LEU A 22 -6.44 -4.85 -14.65
C LEU A 22 -5.60 -5.77 -15.54
N LEU A 23 -6.17 -6.92 -15.94
CA LEU A 23 -5.52 -7.84 -16.89
C LEU A 23 -5.24 -7.16 -18.24
N LYS A 24 -6.21 -6.40 -18.74
CA LYS A 24 -6.05 -5.67 -20.01
C LYS A 24 -4.96 -4.61 -19.92
N SER A 25 -4.93 -3.83 -18.84
CA SER A 25 -3.91 -2.79 -18.63
C SER A 25 -2.51 -3.39 -18.52
N GLU A 26 -2.33 -4.49 -17.79
CA GLU A 26 -1.03 -5.17 -17.73
C GLU A 26 -0.58 -5.64 -19.12
N GLN A 27 -1.49 -6.25 -19.88
CA GLN A 27 -1.19 -6.70 -21.24
C GLN A 27 -0.74 -5.54 -22.14
N GLU A 28 -1.46 -4.41 -22.12
CA GLU A 28 -1.11 -3.20 -22.88
C GLU A 28 0.28 -2.67 -22.49
N TRP A 29 0.61 -2.64 -21.19
CA TRP A 29 1.94 -2.22 -20.73
C TRP A 29 3.04 -3.19 -21.16
N ARG A 30 2.78 -4.49 -21.12
CA ARG A 30 3.73 -5.51 -21.59
C ARG A 30 3.99 -5.39 -23.09
N GLU A 31 2.96 -5.15 -23.89
CA GLU A 31 3.08 -4.93 -25.33
C GLU A 31 3.88 -3.66 -25.65
N ALA A 32 3.68 -2.58 -24.88
CA ALA A 32 4.40 -1.32 -25.07
C ALA A 32 5.86 -1.35 -24.56
N ALA A 33 6.20 -2.26 -23.64
CA ALA A 33 7.54 -2.32 -23.04
C ALA A 33 8.62 -2.87 -24.00
N GLU A 34 9.88 -2.46 -23.78
CA GLU A 34 11.01 -2.91 -24.59
C GLU A 34 11.22 -4.43 -24.52
N PRO A 35 11.64 -5.09 -25.62
CA PRO A 35 12.01 -6.50 -25.61
C PRO A 35 13.12 -6.78 -24.59
N GLY A 36 12.86 -7.68 -23.64
CA GLY A 36 13.82 -8.03 -22.57
C GLY A 36 13.71 -7.18 -21.30
N SER A 37 12.79 -6.23 -21.24
CA SER A 37 12.46 -5.51 -20.00
C SER A 37 11.95 -6.46 -18.90
N ALA A 38 12.17 -6.10 -17.64
CA ALA A 38 11.71 -6.89 -16.49
C ALA A 38 10.20 -7.19 -16.54
N LEU A 39 9.39 -6.23 -17.01
CA LEU A 39 7.94 -6.38 -17.16
C LEU A 39 7.55 -7.50 -18.15
N ARG A 40 8.31 -7.68 -19.24
CA ARG A 40 8.06 -8.77 -20.20
C ARG A 40 8.57 -10.13 -19.73
N LEU A 41 9.59 -10.15 -18.88
CA LEU A 41 10.18 -11.37 -18.32
C LEU A 41 9.36 -11.96 -17.17
N GLN A 42 8.57 -11.14 -16.48
CA GLN A 42 7.66 -11.58 -15.42
C GLN A 42 6.55 -12.46 -15.98
N THR A 43 6.06 -13.42 -15.19
CA THR A 43 4.87 -14.21 -15.53
C THR A 43 3.64 -13.28 -15.65
N PRO A 44 2.83 -13.36 -16.71
CA PRO A 44 1.60 -12.55 -16.83
C PRO A 44 0.64 -12.77 -15.66
N LEU A 45 -0.08 -11.73 -15.22
CA LEU A 45 -1.07 -11.84 -14.14
C LEU A 45 -2.15 -12.88 -14.46
N GLU A 46 -2.51 -13.05 -15.74
CA GLU A 46 -3.47 -14.07 -16.20
C GLU A 46 -3.04 -15.51 -15.86
N GLU A 47 -1.73 -15.76 -15.78
CA GLU A 47 -1.16 -17.07 -15.46
C GLU A 47 -0.91 -17.27 -13.95
N GLN A 48 -1.07 -16.23 -13.13
CA GLN A 48 -0.82 -16.26 -11.69
C GLN A 48 -2.09 -16.60 -10.90
N SER A 49 -2.46 -17.88 -10.90
CA SER A 49 -3.73 -18.38 -10.34
C SER A 49 -4.00 -17.96 -8.89
N ASP A 50 -2.96 -17.94 -8.05
CA ASP A 50 -3.10 -17.60 -6.62
C ASP A 50 -3.46 -16.13 -6.40
N LYS A 51 -2.87 -15.23 -7.20
CA LYS A 51 -3.18 -13.80 -7.19
C LYS A 51 -4.60 -13.56 -7.67
N LEU A 52 -4.98 -14.19 -8.78
CA LEU A 52 -6.33 -14.08 -9.34
C LEU A 52 -7.41 -14.62 -8.40
N GLU A 53 -7.17 -15.76 -7.73
CA GLU A 53 -8.13 -16.31 -6.79
C GLU A 53 -8.25 -15.44 -5.53
N THR A 54 -7.15 -14.82 -5.09
CA THR A 54 -7.16 -13.85 -4.00
C THR A 54 -7.95 -12.59 -4.39
N MET A 55 -7.70 -12.03 -5.57
CA MET A 55 -8.47 -10.91 -6.15
C MET A 55 -9.96 -11.24 -6.21
N ARG A 56 -10.30 -12.40 -6.79
CA ARG A 56 -11.68 -12.87 -6.90
C ARG A 56 -12.37 -12.91 -5.53
N ARG A 57 -11.73 -13.55 -4.54
CA ARG A 57 -12.32 -13.74 -3.20
C ARG A 57 -12.66 -12.41 -2.53
N HIS A 58 -11.71 -11.47 -2.52
CA HIS A 58 -11.88 -10.21 -1.81
C HIS A 58 -12.77 -9.22 -2.60
N LEU A 59 -12.66 -9.18 -3.94
CA LEU A 59 -13.53 -8.34 -4.75
C LEU A 59 -14.99 -8.79 -4.70
N ASN A 60 -15.25 -10.10 -4.76
CA ASN A 60 -16.62 -10.62 -4.63
C ASN A 60 -17.22 -10.24 -3.27
N ARG A 61 -16.44 -10.38 -2.18
CA ARG A 61 -16.88 -9.96 -0.82
C ARG A 61 -17.10 -8.46 -0.73
N ALA A 62 -16.26 -7.65 -1.38
CA ALA A 62 -16.45 -6.21 -1.45
C ALA A 62 -17.72 -5.85 -2.21
N GLU A 63 -18.00 -6.50 -3.34
CA GLU A 63 -19.24 -6.28 -4.11
C GLU A 63 -20.49 -6.71 -3.33
N GLU A 64 -20.44 -7.81 -2.57
CA GLU A 64 -21.53 -8.20 -1.65
C GLU A 64 -21.77 -7.16 -0.56
N ALA A 65 -20.69 -6.70 0.09
CA ALA A 65 -20.74 -5.67 1.11
C ALA A 65 -21.33 -4.37 0.55
N GLU A 66 -20.98 -4.01 -0.69
CA GLU A 66 -21.53 -2.84 -1.37
C GLU A 66 -23.05 -2.97 -1.58
N ARG A 67 -23.54 -4.16 -1.98
CA ARG A 67 -24.99 -4.42 -2.17
C ARG A 67 -25.81 -4.22 -0.89
N ILE A 68 -25.21 -4.51 0.27
CA ILE A 68 -25.87 -4.33 1.58
C ILE A 68 -25.52 -3.00 2.26
N GLY A 69 -24.77 -2.11 1.58
CA GLY A 69 -24.39 -0.79 2.09
C GLY A 69 -23.32 -0.80 3.19
N SER A 70 -22.59 -1.90 3.37
CA SER A 70 -21.54 -2.04 4.39
C SER A 70 -20.20 -1.50 3.89
N TRP A 71 -20.04 -0.17 3.91
CA TRP A 71 -18.84 0.49 3.39
C TRP A 71 -17.56 0.15 4.16
N SER A 72 -17.65 -0.07 5.49
CA SER A 72 -16.49 -0.51 6.28
C SER A 72 -15.94 -1.85 5.77
N MET A 73 -16.82 -2.79 5.44
CA MET A 73 -16.43 -4.09 4.91
C MET A 73 -15.90 -3.99 3.47
N VAL A 74 -16.47 -3.11 2.63
CA VAL A 74 -15.92 -2.82 1.29
C VAL A 74 -14.46 -2.35 1.40
N CYS A 75 -14.21 -1.37 2.27
CA CYS A 75 -12.87 -0.83 2.49
C CYS A 75 -11.94 -1.90 3.08
N GLU A 76 -12.39 -2.69 4.05
CA GLU A 76 -11.60 -3.77 4.64
C GLU A 76 -11.14 -4.77 3.56
N GLN A 77 -12.06 -5.28 2.72
CA GLN A 77 -11.70 -6.26 1.69
C GLN A 77 -10.71 -5.70 0.67
N ARG A 78 -10.84 -4.42 0.29
CA ARG A 78 -9.91 -3.75 -0.63
C ARG A 78 -8.55 -3.46 0.02
N LEU A 79 -8.51 -3.10 1.29
CA LEU A 79 -7.25 -2.95 2.05
C LEU A 79 -6.53 -4.30 2.23
N LEU A 80 -7.26 -5.39 2.46
CA LEU A 80 -6.68 -6.73 2.51
C LEU A 80 -6.02 -7.11 1.17
N LEU A 81 -6.64 -6.74 0.05
CA LEU A 81 -6.01 -6.91 -1.27
C LEU A 81 -4.76 -6.06 -1.43
N ALA A 82 -4.81 -4.79 -1.06
CA ALA A 82 -3.65 -3.90 -1.15
C ALA A 82 -2.45 -4.46 -0.36
N ARG A 83 -2.70 -5.00 0.84
CA ARG A 83 -1.69 -5.62 1.69
C ARG A 83 -1.19 -6.97 1.22
N TYR A 84 -1.95 -7.67 0.38
CA TYR A 84 -1.52 -8.95 -0.17
C TYR A 84 -0.40 -8.78 -1.20
N PHE A 85 -0.51 -7.75 -2.04
CA PHE A 85 0.47 -7.40 -3.05
C PHE A 85 1.63 -6.62 -2.43
N THR A 86 2.69 -7.34 -2.05
CA THR A 86 3.88 -6.77 -1.39
C THR A 86 5.14 -6.91 -2.23
N ALA A 87 5.11 -7.65 -3.32
CA ALA A 87 6.24 -7.77 -4.22
C ALA A 87 6.40 -6.46 -5.03
N PRO A 88 7.63 -6.01 -5.32
CA PRO A 88 7.86 -4.77 -6.08
C PRO A 88 7.13 -4.74 -7.43
N GLU A 89 7.02 -5.89 -8.10
CA GLU A 89 6.30 -6.05 -9.36
C GLU A 89 4.78 -5.90 -9.24
N ASP A 90 4.21 -6.13 -8.05
CA ASP A 90 2.78 -6.06 -7.78
C ASP A 90 2.36 -4.74 -7.14
N LEU A 91 3.30 -3.82 -6.93
CA LEU A 91 3.05 -2.60 -6.19
C LEU A 91 1.97 -1.72 -6.85
N TRP A 92 1.84 -1.80 -8.18
CA TRP A 92 0.76 -1.16 -8.92
C TRP A 92 -0.63 -1.74 -8.59
N LEU A 93 -0.75 -3.06 -8.35
CA LEU A 93 -1.99 -3.70 -7.87
C LEU A 93 -2.30 -3.27 -6.44
N SER A 94 -1.27 -3.24 -5.58
CA SER A 94 -1.40 -2.74 -4.21
C SER A 94 -1.97 -1.33 -4.20
N LEU A 95 -1.38 -0.44 -5.00
CA LEU A 95 -1.81 0.94 -5.18
C LEU A 95 -3.21 1.06 -5.79
N HIS A 96 -3.54 0.25 -6.80
CA HIS A 96 -4.88 0.23 -7.39
C HIS A 96 -5.93 -0.13 -6.33
N PHE A 97 -5.75 -1.24 -5.61
CA PHE A 97 -6.72 -1.68 -4.61
C PHE A 97 -6.82 -0.73 -3.44
N TYR A 98 -5.70 -0.14 -3.04
CA TYR A 98 -5.70 0.94 -2.07
C TYR A 98 -6.56 2.11 -2.57
N HIS A 99 -6.25 2.68 -3.73
CA HIS A 99 -7.00 3.80 -4.33
C HIS A 99 -8.49 3.49 -4.54
N SER A 100 -8.81 2.24 -4.89
CA SER A 100 -10.17 1.78 -5.14
C SER A 100 -11.05 1.75 -3.88
N CYS A 101 -10.46 1.77 -2.67
CA CYS A 101 -11.21 1.96 -1.42
C CYS A 101 -11.99 3.29 -1.40
N PHE A 102 -11.62 4.25 -2.27
CA PHE A 102 -11.92 5.67 -2.08
C PHE A 102 -12.75 6.31 -3.21
N LYS A 103 -13.15 5.57 -4.26
CA LYS A 103 -13.89 6.10 -5.44
C LYS A 103 -15.41 5.95 -5.43
N MET A 104 -16.04 5.61 -4.31
CA MET A 104 -17.44 5.16 -4.31
C MET A 104 -18.52 6.23 -4.05
N LYS A 105 -18.20 7.53 -4.18
CA LYS A 105 -19.21 8.62 -4.17
C LYS A 105 -19.31 9.49 -5.42
N GLN A 106 -18.38 9.42 -6.37
CA GLN A 106 -18.48 10.15 -7.64
C GLN A 106 -17.98 9.30 -8.80
N HIS A 107 -18.90 9.02 -9.74
CA HIS A 107 -18.69 8.61 -11.12
C HIS A 107 -17.38 7.88 -11.46
N GLY A 108 -17.51 6.56 -11.62
CA GLY A 108 -16.62 5.76 -12.48
C GLY A 108 -15.24 5.47 -11.90
N ILE A 109 -14.88 4.20 -11.86
CA ILE A 109 -13.52 3.76 -11.58
C ILE A 109 -12.62 4.23 -12.74
N LYS A 110 -11.97 5.39 -12.62
CA LYS A 110 -10.76 5.67 -13.41
C LYS A 110 -9.66 4.74 -12.86
N LEU A 111 -9.38 3.66 -13.58
CA LEU A 111 -8.26 2.76 -13.29
C LEU A 111 -6.93 3.54 -13.38
N ILE A 112 -5.89 3.03 -12.73
CA ILE A 112 -4.52 3.49 -13.01
C ILE A 112 -4.26 3.16 -14.48
N GLN A 113 -4.21 4.20 -15.33
CA GLN A 113 -4.01 4.03 -16.78
C GLN A 113 -2.51 4.07 -17.15
N GLU A 114 -1.65 4.52 -16.23
CA GLU A 114 -0.23 4.66 -16.45
C GLU A 114 0.59 3.42 -16.02
N SER A 115 1.61 3.11 -16.82
CA SER A 115 2.54 1.99 -16.60
C SER A 115 3.27 2.11 -15.24
N PRO A 116 3.61 0.98 -14.58
CA PRO A 116 4.41 0.89 -13.34
C PRO A 116 5.60 1.86 -13.24
N VAL A 117 6.20 2.16 -14.39
CA VAL A 117 7.42 2.96 -14.54
C VAL A 117 7.17 4.48 -14.38
N HIS A 118 5.93 4.97 -14.56
CA HIS A 118 5.60 6.40 -14.55
C HIS A 118 4.76 6.84 -13.33
N LEU A 119 4.54 5.95 -12.35
CA LEU A 119 3.58 6.18 -11.26
C LEU A 119 3.83 7.43 -10.40
N ALA A 120 5.01 8.05 -10.40
CA ALA A 120 5.34 9.14 -9.46
C ALA A 120 4.31 10.31 -9.44
N GLY A 121 3.68 10.62 -10.59
CA GLY A 121 2.68 11.70 -10.72
C GLY A 121 1.28 11.32 -10.25
N GLU A 122 0.72 10.20 -10.75
CA GLU A 122 -0.62 9.71 -10.36
C GLU A 122 -0.66 9.15 -8.93
N LEU A 123 0.49 8.67 -8.43
CA LEU A 123 0.68 8.26 -7.04
C LEU A 123 0.31 9.41 -6.11
N GLN A 124 0.69 10.66 -6.42
CA GLN A 124 0.34 11.81 -5.58
C GLN A 124 -1.17 12.06 -5.48
N GLN A 125 -1.91 11.90 -6.59
CA GLN A 125 -3.35 12.11 -6.61
C GLN A 125 -4.10 10.96 -5.94
N ALA A 126 -3.70 9.72 -6.22
CA ALA A 126 -4.24 8.53 -5.57
C ALA A 126 -4.00 8.56 -4.06
N MET A 127 -2.86 9.10 -3.64
CA MET A 127 -2.48 9.28 -2.24
C MET A 127 -3.24 10.41 -1.56
N HIS A 128 -3.35 11.59 -2.18
CA HIS A 128 -4.09 12.70 -1.59
C HIS A 128 -5.57 12.35 -1.36
N GLN A 129 -6.17 11.63 -2.33
CA GLN A 129 -7.55 11.16 -2.21
C GLN A 129 -7.71 10.12 -1.10
N ALA A 130 -6.70 9.27 -0.90
CA ALA A 130 -6.71 8.26 0.14
C ALA A 130 -6.46 8.81 1.55
N GLU A 131 -5.54 9.77 1.70
CA GLU A 131 -5.31 10.51 2.95
C GLU A 131 -6.57 11.26 3.39
N LEU A 132 -7.31 11.86 2.45
CA LEU A 132 -8.58 12.55 2.72
C LEU A 132 -9.65 11.57 3.24
N CYS A 133 -9.72 10.35 2.72
CA CYS A 133 -10.68 9.35 3.17
C CYS A 133 -10.27 8.63 4.44
N VAL A 134 -8.98 8.46 4.74
CA VAL A 134 -8.52 8.04 6.08
C VAL A 134 -9.01 9.05 7.12
N LYS A 135 -8.89 10.35 6.82
CA LYS A 135 -9.44 11.42 7.65
C LYS A 135 -10.97 11.37 7.78
N GLN A 136 -11.70 11.04 6.72
CA GLN A 136 -13.15 10.83 6.80
C GLN A 136 -13.55 9.54 7.54
N ALA A 137 -12.74 8.49 7.47
CA ALA A 137 -12.96 7.24 8.20
C ALA A 137 -12.71 7.41 9.72
N GLU A 138 -11.85 8.36 10.11
CA GLU A 138 -11.72 8.81 11.51
C GLU A 138 -13.02 9.42 12.03
N GLU A 139 -13.65 10.30 11.24
CA GLU A 139 -14.93 10.92 11.61
C GLU A 139 -16.06 9.89 11.70
N GLY A 140 -15.96 8.79 10.94
CA GLY A 140 -16.95 7.69 10.92
C GLY A 140 -16.69 6.55 11.90
N GLY A 141 -15.51 6.48 12.55
CA GLY A 141 -15.16 5.42 13.49
C GLY A 141 -15.16 4.00 12.91
N TRP A 142 -14.78 3.82 11.64
CA TRP A 142 -14.91 2.53 10.97
C TRP A 142 -13.92 1.49 11.50
N LEU A 143 -14.45 0.31 11.81
CA LEU A 143 -13.70 -0.83 12.32
C LEU A 143 -13.65 -1.98 11.29
N ASP A 144 -12.55 -2.72 11.30
CA ASP A 144 -12.42 -4.00 10.59
C ASP A 144 -13.25 -5.10 11.28
N SER A 145 -13.31 -6.28 10.66
CA SER A 145 -13.96 -7.47 11.24
C SER A 145 -13.38 -7.93 12.58
N ALA A 146 -12.17 -7.47 12.94
CA ALA A 146 -11.51 -7.72 14.21
C ALA A 146 -11.67 -6.57 15.23
N GLY A 147 -12.47 -5.55 14.92
CA GLY A 147 -12.72 -4.40 15.80
C GLY A 147 -11.58 -3.37 15.84
N ARG A 148 -10.61 -3.43 14.92
CA ARG A 148 -9.51 -2.45 14.83
C ARG A 148 -9.88 -1.30 13.90
N PRO A 149 -9.41 -0.07 14.17
CA PRO A 149 -9.65 1.06 13.28
C PRO A 149 -9.10 0.81 11.88
N LEU A 150 -9.92 1.03 10.84
CA LEU A 150 -9.46 0.90 9.45
C LEU A 150 -8.36 1.91 9.10
N LYS A 151 -8.33 3.07 9.78
CA LYS A 151 -7.23 4.04 9.68
C LYS A 151 -5.87 3.40 9.92
N LEU A 152 -5.75 2.62 11.00
CA LEU A 152 -4.49 1.97 11.33
C LEU A 152 -4.02 1.06 10.19
N GLN A 153 -4.92 0.25 9.64
CA GLN A 153 -4.60 -0.62 8.51
C GLN A 153 -4.20 0.17 7.25
N ALA A 154 -4.90 1.28 6.97
CA ALA A 154 -4.59 2.13 5.85
C ALA A 154 -3.21 2.79 5.99
N CYS A 155 -2.88 3.31 7.18
CA CYS A 155 -1.56 3.89 7.48
C CYS A 155 -0.44 2.86 7.33
N GLN A 156 -0.63 1.64 7.84
CA GLN A 156 0.35 0.55 7.71
C GLN A 156 0.59 0.18 6.23
N THR A 157 -0.49 0.09 5.45
CA THR A 157 -0.42 -0.26 4.03
C THR A 157 0.31 0.83 3.23
N LEU A 158 -0.07 2.09 3.45
CA LEU A 158 0.59 3.24 2.81
C LEU A 158 2.07 3.31 3.15
N TRP A 159 2.42 3.19 4.44
CA TRP A 159 3.81 3.18 4.87
C TRP A 159 4.62 2.11 4.12
N GLY A 160 4.10 0.88 4.04
CA GLY A 160 4.73 -0.21 3.30
C GLY A 160 4.99 0.14 1.83
N ILE A 161 3.99 0.72 1.15
CA ILE A 161 4.10 1.15 -0.24
C ILE A 161 5.19 2.23 -0.41
N TYR A 162 5.19 3.28 0.42
CA TYR A 162 6.19 4.35 0.35
C TYR A 162 7.61 3.86 0.62
N ASN A 163 7.75 2.97 1.61
CA ASN A 163 9.03 2.39 1.99
C ASN A 163 9.63 1.59 0.82
N GLN A 164 8.82 0.78 0.14
CA GLN A 164 9.25 0.00 -1.03
C GLN A 164 9.55 0.87 -2.24
N LEU A 165 8.71 1.89 -2.53
CA LEU A 165 8.95 2.81 -3.64
C LEU A 165 10.27 3.58 -3.47
N ALA A 166 10.69 3.82 -2.23
CA ALA A 166 11.93 4.54 -1.94
C ALA A 166 13.19 3.69 -2.17
N ASP A 167 13.10 2.36 -2.20
CA ASP A 167 14.27 1.48 -2.31
C ASP A 167 14.99 1.69 -3.67
N ALA A 168 14.25 1.72 -4.79
CA ALA A 168 14.86 1.90 -6.11
C ALA A 168 15.58 3.26 -6.29
N PRO A 169 14.99 4.42 -5.93
CA PRO A 169 15.72 5.70 -5.90
C PRO A 169 16.93 5.71 -4.96
N LEU A 170 16.85 5.05 -3.79
CA LEU A 170 18.00 4.95 -2.86
C LEU A 170 19.16 4.16 -3.46
N ASP A 171 18.88 3.07 -4.16
CA ASP A 171 19.89 2.24 -4.84
C ASP A 171 20.50 2.96 -6.04
N ALA A 172 19.70 3.79 -6.74
CA ALA A 172 20.18 4.67 -7.81
C ALA A 172 20.88 5.94 -7.32
N ALA A 173 21.07 6.13 -6.00
CA ALA A 173 21.56 7.36 -5.37
C ALA A 173 20.78 8.63 -5.75
N ASN A 174 19.52 8.49 -6.19
CA ASN A 174 18.58 9.58 -6.39
C ASN A 174 17.91 9.93 -5.05
N TYR A 175 18.66 10.63 -4.20
CA TYR A 175 18.22 10.95 -2.85
C TYR A 175 17.05 11.92 -2.78
N GLU A 176 16.87 12.79 -3.79
CA GLU A 176 15.77 13.75 -3.82
C GLU A 176 14.41 13.03 -3.89
N GLU A 177 14.25 12.10 -4.83
CA GLU A 177 13.00 11.34 -4.97
C GLU A 177 12.81 10.36 -3.79
N ALA A 178 13.88 9.71 -3.33
CA ALA A 178 13.84 8.84 -2.15
C ALA A 178 13.33 9.57 -0.91
N LEU A 179 13.90 10.75 -0.62
CA LEU A 179 13.51 11.57 0.53
C LEU A 179 12.07 12.04 0.40
N LYS A 180 11.64 12.45 -0.80
CA LYS A 180 10.24 12.85 -1.06
C LYS A 180 9.25 11.72 -0.75
N LEU A 181 9.56 10.48 -1.13
CA LEU A 181 8.73 9.31 -0.84
C LEU A 181 8.71 8.98 0.67
N LEU A 182 9.89 8.93 1.30
CA LEU A 182 10.00 8.61 2.73
C LEU A 182 9.39 9.68 3.63
N HIS A 183 9.47 10.95 3.26
CA HIS A 183 8.88 12.04 4.05
C HIS A 183 7.34 11.96 4.06
N LYS A 184 6.73 11.55 2.94
CA LYS A 184 5.30 11.28 2.89
C LYS A 184 4.92 10.08 3.76
N GLY A 185 5.65 8.97 3.64
CA GLY A 185 5.45 7.79 4.48
C GLY A 185 5.59 8.10 5.98
N TYR A 186 6.54 8.97 6.33
CA TYR A 186 6.73 9.46 7.69
C TYR A 186 5.53 10.27 8.20
N ASN A 187 4.98 11.18 7.41
CA ASN A 187 3.79 11.95 7.82
C ASN A 187 2.61 11.02 8.15
N ILE A 188 2.37 10.00 7.33
CA ILE A 188 1.33 8.99 7.56
C ILE A 188 1.62 8.16 8.81
N ALA A 189 2.88 7.80 9.03
CA ALA A 189 3.29 7.09 10.24
C ALA A 189 3.06 7.94 11.50
N THR A 190 3.33 9.25 11.45
CA THR A 190 3.09 10.17 12.58
C THR A 190 1.61 10.43 12.85
N GLU A 191 0.75 10.39 11.83
CA GLU A 191 -0.71 10.47 12.00
C GLU A 191 -1.33 9.17 12.53
N SER A 192 -0.57 8.06 12.53
CA SER A 192 -0.96 6.77 13.08
C SER A 192 -0.62 6.65 14.57
N GLU A 193 -1.40 5.90 15.34
CA GLU A 193 -1.11 5.56 16.74
C GLU A 193 -0.11 4.39 16.87
N ASP A 194 0.35 3.84 15.75
CA ASP A 194 1.27 2.71 15.71
C ASP A 194 2.73 3.13 15.87
N LYS A 195 3.24 2.91 17.09
CA LYS A 195 4.63 3.22 17.46
C LYS A 195 5.66 2.45 16.64
N GLN A 196 5.31 1.28 16.12
CA GLN A 196 6.23 0.48 15.31
C GLN A 196 6.48 1.16 13.96
N ILE A 197 5.41 1.58 13.26
CA ILE A 197 5.58 2.27 11.97
C ILE A 197 6.22 3.65 12.16
N GLN A 198 5.93 4.34 13.27
CA GLN A 198 6.60 5.60 13.60
C GLN A 198 8.11 5.41 13.77
N GLY A 199 8.52 4.38 14.51
CA GLY A 199 9.94 4.07 14.71
C GLY A 199 10.64 3.69 13.41
N GLU A 200 10.00 2.84 12.59
CA GLU A 200 10.55 2.44 11.29
C GLU A 200 10.68 3.62 10.32
N ALA A 201 9.65 4.46 10.21
CA ALA A 201 9.65 5.61 9.31
C ALA A 201 10.71 6.64 9.71
N THR A 202 10.83 6.92 11.01
CA THR A 202 11.88 7.78 11.56
C THR A 202 13.27 7.26 11.21
N TYR A 203 13.50 5.95 11.42
CA TYR A 203 14.77 5.31 11.12
C TYR A 203 15.12 5.38 9.63
N ARG A 204 14.18 4.97 8.77
CA ARG A 204 14.34 4.96 7.31
C ARG A 204 14.63 6.36 6.75
N LEU A 205 13.86 7.36 7.18
CA LEU A 205 14.06 8.76 6.77
C LEU A 205 15.41 9.31 7.25
N GLY A 206 15.79 9.03 8.50
CA GLY A 206 17.10 9.42 9.04
C GLY A 206 18.28 8.76 8.30
N ALA A 207 18.14 7.49 7.93
CA ALA A 207 19.15 6.78 7.12
C ALA A 207 19.27 7.38 5.71
N ALA A 208 18.15 7.75 5.09
CA ALA A 208 18.16 8.41 3.78
C ALA A 208 18.85 9.78 3.82
N TYR A 209 18.57 10.63 4.83
CA TYR A 209 19.27 11.91 4.99
C TYR A 209 20.77 11.72 5.23
N GLN A 210 21.17 10.70 6.00
CA GLN A 210 22.59 10.39 6.20
C GLN A 210 23.27 10.00 4.88
N ARG A 211 22.61 9.19 4.03
CA ARG A 211 23.13 8.82 2.70
C ARG A 211 23.18 10.02 1.73
N ALA A 212 22.26 10.98 1.89
CA ALA A 212 22.22 12.22 1.13
C ALA A 212 23.27 13.27 1.56
N GLY A 213 23.99 13.03 2.66
CA GLY A 213 24.98 13.96 3.21
C GLY A 213 24.42 15.08 4.12
N ASP A 214 23.10 15.09 4.38
CA ASP A 214 22.47 16.03 5.30
C ASP A 214 22.46 15.46 6.73
N HIS A 215 23.63 15.56 7.39
CA HIS A 215 23.82 15.05 8.75
C HIS A 215 23.05 15.84 9.81
N ASP A 216 22.75 17.12 9.56
CA ASP A 216 22.07 17.97 10.52
C ASP A 216 20.58 17.61 10.60
N THR A 217 19.93 17.40 9.45
CA THR A 217 18.54 16.93 9.41
C THR A 217 18.44 15.47 9.87
N ALA A 218 19.40 14.60 9.52
CA ALA A 218 19.43 13.22 10.00
C ALA A 218 19.45 13.12 11.54
N LYS A 219 20.22 13.98 12.21
CA LYS A 219 20.28 14.04 13.69
C LYS A 219 18.97 14.48 14.31
N LYS A 220 18.27 15.45 13.70
CA LYS A 220 16.96 15.93 14.18
C LYS A 220 15.90 14.84 14.08
N VAL A 221 15.94 14.03 13.02
CA VAL A 221 14.97 12.95 12.80
C VAL A 221 15.24 11.75 13.73
N ARG A 222 16.49 11.38 14.03
CA ARG A 222 16.87 10.16 14.77
C ARG A 222 16.41 10.02 16.24
N VAL A 223 15.74 11.01 16.83
CA VAL A 223 15.63 11.12 18.31
C VAL A 223 14.68 10.11 18.98
N CYS A 224 13.92 9.28 18.24
CA CYS A 224 13.01 8.32 18.88
C CYS A 224 13.03 6.94 18.20
N VAL A 225 13.86 6.00 18.67
CA VAL A 225 13.72 4.56 18.36
C VAL A 225 13.51 3.79 19.66
N CYS A 226 12.31 3.24 19.85
CA CYS A 226 11.97 2.37 20.97
C CYS A 226 12.27 0.92 20.56
N VAL A 227 13.33 0.31 21.09
CA VAL A 227 13.61 -1.13 20.85
C VAL A 227 12.97 -1.96 21.96
N CYS A 228 11.99 -2.79 21.60
CA CYS A 228 11.35 -3.74 22.52
C CYS A 228 12.15 -5.04 22.53
N VAL A 229 12.90 -5.33 23.60
CA VAL A 229 13.55 -6.65 23.77
C VAL A 229 12.66 -7.54 24.63
N CYS A 230 12.08 -8.58 24.02
CA CYS A 230 11.28 -9.57 24.73
C CYS A 230 12.20 -10.64 25.33
N VAL A 231 12.46 -10.62 26.64
CA VAL A 231 13.08 -11.77 27.32
C VAL A 231 11.98 -12.64 27.90
N CYS A 232 11.78 -13.81 27.30
CA CYS A 232 10.70 -14.74 27.60
C CYS A 232 10.91 -15.47 28.94
N VAL A 233 10.74 -14.81 30.10
CA VAL A 233 10.31 -15.47 31.35
C VAL A 233 9.49 -14.50 32.23
N CYS A 234 8.18 -14.54 32.06
CA CYS A 234 7.14 -14.28 33.08
C CYS A 234 6.96 -12.88 33.73
N VAL A 235 7.74 -11.83 33.46
CA VAL A 235 7.37 -10.45 33.85
C VAL A 235 7.83 -9.45 32.80
N CYS A 236 6.91 -8.73 32.17
CA CYS A 236 7.24 -7.68 31.20
C CYS A 236 7.84 -6.47 31.96
N VAL A 237 9.16 -6.36 32.03
CA VAL A 237 9.84 -5.15 32.50
C VAL A 237 10.26 -4.33 31.29
N CYS A 238 9.60 -3.19 31.08
CA CYS A 238 9.95 -2.24 30.03
C CYS A 238 11.21 -1.47 30.46
N VAL A 239 12.37 -1.76 29.87
CA VAL A 239 13.59 -0.98 30.10
C VAL A 239 13.86 -0.13 28.86
N CYS A 240 13.78 1.20 29.01
CA CYS A 240 14.11 2.15 27.95
C CYS A 240 15.64 2.29 27.84
N VAL A 241 16.25 1.80 26.76
CA VAL A 241 17.69 2.01 26.52
C VAL A 241 17.87 2.94 25.32
N CYS A 242 18.38 4.14 25.58
CA CYS A 242 18.77 5.10 24.54
C CYS A 242 20.15 4.71 24.00
N VAL A 243 20.24 4.20 22.76
CA VAL A 243 21.53 3.91 22.13
C VAL A 243 21.95 5.11 21.28
N CYS A 244 22.83 5.95 21.83
CA CYS A 244 23.57 6.96 21.08
C CYS A 244 24.80 6.31 20.47
N VAL A 245 24.88 6.17 19.14
CA VAL A 245 26.14 5.81 18.47
C VAL A 245 26.77 7.12 17.99
N HIS A 246 27.84 7.50 18.67
CA HIS A 246 28.70 8.64 18.33
C HIS A 246 29.56 8.35 17.11
#